data_AF-A0A7J9GQX2-F1
#
_entry.id   AF-A0A7J9GQX2-F1
#
_cell.length_a   1.000
_cell.length_b   1.000
_cell.length_c   1.000
_cell.angle_alpha   90.00
_cell.angle_beta   90.00
_cell.angle_gamma   90.00
#
_symmetry.space_group_name_H-M   'P 1'
#
loop_
_entity.id
_entity.type
_entity.pdbx_description
1 polymer ?
#
loop_
_entity_poly.entity_id
_entity_poly.type
_entity_poly.pdbx_seq_one_letter_code
_entity_poly.pdbx_strand_id
1 'polypeptide(L)' 'MGFEKGASLLEDLTEKAGGCAVMDGGFATQFESHGASINFKVWSALCLIKDPHLIKQ' A
#
# COMPACT_ATOMS: atom_id res chain seq x y z
N MET A 1 -31.45 3.73 -5.84
CA MET A 1 -31.11 2.84 -4.73
C MET A 1 -29.59 2.83 -4.62
N GLY A 2 -29.07 3.48 -3.58
CA GLY A 2 -27.63 3.60 -3.37
C GLY A 2 -27.03 2.26 -2.95
N PHE A 3 -25.76 2.04 -3.30
CA PHE A 3 -24.97 0.95 -2.72
C PHE A 3 -24.98 1.13 -1.21
N GLU A 4 -25.54 0.15 -0.48
CA GLU A 4 -25.32 0.07 0.95
C GLU A 4 -23.81 -0.04 1.15
N LYS A 5 -23.24 0.99 1.76
CA LYS A 5 -21.82 1.04 2.12
C LYS A 5 -21.65 0.06 3.28
N GLY A 6 -21.50 -1.23 2.97
CA GLY A 6 -21.06 -2.21 3.95
C GLY A 6 -19.78 -1.65 4.58
N ALA A 7 -19.77 -1.52 5.91
CA ALA A 7 -18.59 -1.08 6.62
C ALA A 7 -17.42 -1.95 6.16
N SER A 8 -16.32 -1.29 5.76
CA SER A 8 -15.16 -2.04 5.29
C SER A 8 -14.64 -2.90 6.46
N LEU A 9 -14.08 -4.09 6.19
CA LEU A 9 -13.55 -4.98 7.24
C LEU A 9 -12.60 -4.25 8.22
N LEU A 10 -11.85 -3.25 7.72
CA LEU A 10 -10.95 -2.43 8.55
C LEU A 10 -11.71 -1.45 9.45
N GLU A 11 -12.83 -0.91 8.99
CA GLU A 11 -13.69 -0.02 9.78
C GLU A 11 -14.32 -0.80 10.94
N ASP A 12 -14.89 -1.98 10.65
CA ASP A 12 -15.42 -2.91 11.65
C ASP A 12 -14.36 -3.34 12.67
N LEU A 13 -13.14 -3.64 12.21
CA LEU A 13 -12.02 -4.04 13.06
C LEU A 13 -11.62 -2.89 13.99
N THR A 14 -11.49 -1.68 13.44
CA THR A 14 -11.03 -0.50 14.18
C THR A 14 -12.06 -0.09 15.24
N GLU A 15 -13.34 -0.14 14.89
CA GLU A 15 -14.45 0.12 15.81
C GLU A 15 -14.48 -0.91 16.95
N LYS A 16 -14.42 -2.21 16.64
CA LYS A 16 -14.41 -3.29 17.65
C LYS A 16 -13.19 -3.24 18.56
N ALA A 17 -12.04 -2.82 18.03
CA ALA A 17 -10.81 -2.67 18.81
C ALA A 17 -10.80 -1.39 19.68
N GLY A 18 -11.72 -0.44 19.44
CA GLY A 18 -11.81 0.82 20.18
C GLY A 18 -10.60 1.74 19.96
N GLY A 19 -9.93 1.63 18.81
CA GLY A 19 -8.64 2.29 18.54
C GLY A 19 -8.57 2.97 17.18
N CYS A 20 -7.36 3.07 16.62
CA CYS A 20 -7.14 3.53 15.25
C CYS A 20 -6.25 2.54 14.49
N ALA A 21 -6.46 2.43 13.18
CA ALA A 21 -5.54 1.70 12.31
C ALA A 21 -4.36 2.61 11.91
N VAL A 22 -3.14 2.15 12.15
CA VAL A 22 -1.93 2.78 11.59
C VAL A 22 -1.54 1.99 10.35
N MET A 23 -1.53 2.66 9.19
CA MET A 23 -1.15 2.05 7.91
C MET A 23 0.30 2.38 7.56
N ASP A 24 0.80 1.76 6.50
CA ASP A 24 2.12 2.06 5.95
C ASP A 24 2.17 3.44 5.24
N GLY A 25 3.35 3.79 4.77
CA GLY A 25 3.65 5.07 4.13
C GLY A 25 3.89 4.98 2.62
N GLY A 26 4.51 6.02 2.06
CA GLY A 26 4.81 6.11 0.63
C GLY A 26 5.88 5.13 0.16
N PHE A 27 5.46 4.04 -0.48
CA PHE A 27 6.39 2.99 -0.95
C PHE A 27 7.36 3.50 -2.03
N ALA A 28 6.89 4.37 -2.92
CA ALA A 28 7.70 4.97 -3.97
C ALA A 28 8.91 5.74 -3.42
N THR A 29 8.73 6.47 -2.32
CA THR A 29 9.81 7.25 -1.67
C THR A 29 10.92 6.36 -1.14
N GLN A 30 10.58 5.21 -0.55
CA GLN A 30 11.57 4.21 -0.15
C GLN A 30 12.26 3.58 -1.36
N PHE A 31 11.56 3.37 -2.47
CA PHE A 31 12.19 2.84 -3.68
C PHE A 31 13.21 3.82 -4.28
N GLU A 32 12.86 5.11 -4.34
CA GLU A 32 13.76 6.16 -4.79
C GLU A 32 14.99 6.29 -3.88
N SER A 33 14.83 6.18 -2.56
CA SER A 33 15.95 6.23 -1.60
C SER A 33 16.95 5.08 -1.81
N HIS A 34 16.48 3.94 -2.32
CA HIS A 34 17.30 2.78 -2.68
C HIS A 34 17.78 2.82 -4.15
N GLY A 35 17.56 3.92 -4.87
CA GLY A 35 18.06 4.13 -6.22
C GLY A 35 17.18 3.56 -7.34
N ALA A 36 15.95 3.12 -7.04
CA ALA A 36 15.03 2.68 -8.07
C ALA A 36 14.57 3.86 -8.94
N SER A 37 14.60 3.67 -10.25
CA SER A 37 14.01 4.63 -11.18
C SER A 37 12.50 4.40 -11.25
N ILE A 38 11.71 5.32 -10.69
CA ILE A 38 10.23 5.25 -10.70
C ILE A 38 9.59 6.16 -11.77
N ASN A 39 10.40 6.72 -12.66
CA ASN A 39 10.00 7.72 -13.65
C ASN A 39 9.02 7.22 -14.72
N PHE A 40 8.77 5.91 -14.78
CA PHE A 40 7.88 5.29 -15.75
C PHE A 40 6.61 4.77 -15.08
N LYS A 41 5.45 4.98 -15.72
CA LYS A 41 4.12 4.67 -15.17
C LYS A 41 3.91 3.20 -14.75
N VAL A 42 4.79 2.29 -15.16
CA VAL A 42 4.73 0.84 -14.88
C VAL A 42 5.85 0.34 -13.95
N TRP A 43 6.49 1.24 -13.18
CA TRP A 43 7.58 0.90 -12.27
C TRP A 43 7.24 -0.21 -11.29
N SER A 44 6.03 -0.22 -10.73
CA SER A 44 5.61 -1.25 -9.77
C SER A 44 5.57 -2.65 -10.38
N ALA A 45 5.11 -2.78 -11.63
CA ALA A 45 5.11 -4.06 -12.34
C ALA A 45 6.53 -4.55 -12.64
N LEU A 46 7.44 -3.64 -13.01
CA LEU A 46 8.83 -4.00 -13.24
C LEU A 46 9.51 -4.46 -11.95
N CYS A 47 9.29 -3.74 -10.84
CA CYS A 47 9.83 -4.09 -9.52
C CYS A 47 9.34 -5.45 -9.03
N LEU A 48 8.06 -5.79 -9.25
CA LEU A 48 7.53 -7.11 -8.89
C LEU A 48 8.25 -8.26 -9.61
N ILE A 49 8.75 -8.02 -10.83
CA ILE A 49 9.39 -9.06 -11.65
C ILE A 49 10.91 -9.08 -11.45
N LYS A 50 11.55 -7.90 -11.48
CA LYS A 50 13.02 -7.78 -11.49
C LYS A 50 13.62 -7.65 -10.11
N ASP A 51 12.96 -6.91 -9.22
CA ASP A 51 13.50 -6.53 -7.92
C ASP A 51 12.51 -6.80 -6.77
N PRO A 52 11.92 -8.02 -6.67
CA PRO A 52 10.88 -8.31 -5.67
C PRO A 52 11.41 -8.23 -4.23
N HIS A 53 12.74 -8.30 -4.05
CA HIS A 53 13.37 -8.14 -2.75
C HIS A 53 13.17 -6.73 -2.19
N LEU A 54 13.15 -5.69 -3.04
CA LEU A 54 12.89 -4.31 -2.61
C LEU A 54 11.46 -4.13 -2.09
N ILE A 55 10.53 -5.04 -2.45
CA ILE A 55 9.14 -4.99 -1.96
C ILE A 55 9.02 -5.62 -0.56
N LYS A 56 9.90 -6.57 -0.23
CA LYS A 56 9.79 -7.41 0.97
C LYS A 56 10.64 -6.90 2.15
N GLN A 57 11.59 -6.01 1.90
CA GLN A 57 12.44 -5.39 2.93
C GLN A 57 11.65 -4.46 3.84
#